data_AF-A0A951LXG5-F1
#
_entry.id   AF-A0A951LXG5-F1
#
_cell.length_a   1.000
_cell.length_b   1.000
_cell.length_c   1.000
_cell.angle_alpha   90.00
_cell.angle_beta   90.00
_cell.angle_gamma   90.00
#
_symmetry.space_group_name_H-M   'P 1'
#
loop_
_entity.id
_entity.type
_entity.pdbx_description
1 polymer ?
#
loop_
_entity_poly.entity_id
_entity_poly.type
_entity_poly.pdbx_seq_one_letter_code
_entity_poly.pdbx_strand_id
1 'polypeptide(L)'
;MKGGSHHIFNSVAELHSALLLKKPTNPLVSVVRLDDVDLENSKIVQTTAFNFYTIFLKKNFDGKVKYGQQYYDFDSGTMTFFAPKQLITVQDYKPSKLEGWML
;
A
#
# COMPACT_ATOMS: atom_id res chain seq x y z
N MET A 1 -14.01 21.53 3.55
CA MET A 1 -13.06 20.41 3.48
C MET A 1 -13.58 19.42 2.45
N LYS A 2 -12.96 19.32 1.26
CA LYS A 2 -13.37 18.31 0.27
C LYS A 2 -13.01 16.94 0.84
N GLY A 3 -14.01 16.12 1.17
CA GLY A 3 -13.81 14.76 1.65
C GLY A 3 -13.12 13.93 0.57
N GLY A 4 -11.82 13.68 0.73
CA GLY A 4 -11.09 12.78 -0.16
C GLY A 4 -11.71 11.39 -0.03
N SER A 5 -12.08 10.78 -1.17
CA SER A 5 -12.54 9.41 -1.22
C SER A 5 -11.45 8.50 -0.65
N HIS A 6 -11.74 7.80 0.44
CA HIS A 6 -10.88 6.74 0.95
C HIS A 6 -11.50 5.39 0.63
N HIS A 7 -10.65 4.41 0.33
CA HIS A 7 -11.09 3.04 0.12
C HIS A 7 -10.66 2.18 1.31
N ILE A 8 -11.49 1.24 1.71
CA ILE A 8 -11.20 0.30 2.79
C ILE A 8 -11.23 -1.10 2.19
N PHE A 9 -10.06 -1.74 2.15
CA PHE A 9 -9.93 -3.12 1.69
C PHE A 9 -10.39 -4.07 2.79
N ASN A 10 -11.35 -4.94 2.47
CA ASN A 10 -11.97 -5.88 3.40
C ASN A 10 -11.37 -7.29 3.31
N SER A 11 -10.65 -7.61 2.24
CA SER A 11 -10.03 -8.92 2.06
C SER A 11 -8.72 -8.87 1.26
N VAL A 12 -7.88 -9.89 1.45
CA VAL A 12 -6.66 -10.09 0.66
C VAL A 12 -6.99 -10.21 -0.85
N ALA A 13 -8.09 -10.88 -1.20
CA ALA A 13 -8.51 -11.03 -2.59
C ALA A 13 -8.94 -9.71 -3.26
N GLU A 14 -9.60 -8.83 -2.50
CA GLU A 14 -9.97 -7.49 -2.96
C GLU A 14 -8.71 -6.65 -3.23
N LEU A 15 -7.74 -6.67 -2.31
CA LEU A 15 -6.46 -6.00 -2.49
C LEU A 15 -5.72 -6.52 -3.74
N HIS A 16 -5.61 -7.83 -3.91
CA HIS A 16 -4.99 -8.43 -5.10
C HIS A 16 -5.65 -7.96 -6.40
N SER A 17 -6.98 -7.88 -6.42
CA SER A 17 -7.73 -7.43 -7.60
C SER A 17 -7.46 -5.96 -7.92
N ALA A 18 -7.37 -5.10 -6.90
CA ALA A 18 -7.06 -3.68 -7.07
C ALA A 18 -5.62 -3.44 -7.53
N LEU A 19 -4.69 -4.34 -7.15
CA LEU A 19 -3.28 -4.33 -7.55
C LEU A 19 -3.01 -5.07 -8.87
N LEU A 20 -4.04 -5.57 -9.56
CA LEU A 20 -3.93 -6.36 -10.80
C LEU A 20 -3.07 -7.62 -10.65
N LEU A 21 -3.04 -8.20 -9.46
CA LEU A 21 -2.32 -9.42 -9.14
C LEU A 21 -3.18 -10.66 -9.41
N LYS A 22 -2.51 -11.81 -9.55
CA LYS A 22 -3.20 -13.11 -9.53
C LYS A 22 -3.95 -13.30 -8.21
N LYS A 23 -5.03 -14.08 -8.25
CA LYS A 23 -5.80 -14.45 -7.05
C LYS A 23 -4.86 -15.01 -5.97
N PRO A 24 -5.00 -14.60 -4.69
CA PRO A 24 -4.15 -15.11 -3.63
C PRO A 24 -4.37 -16.62 -3.45
N THR A 25 -3.29 -17.32 -3.11
CA THR A 25 -3.31 -18.77 -2.83
C THR A 25 -3.97 -19.08 -1.48
N ASN A 26 -4.04 -18.10 -0.58
CA ASN A 26 -4.69 -18.21 0.72
C ASN A 26 -5.59 -16.98 0.98
N PRO A 27 -6.80 -17.16 1.54
CA PRO A 27 -7.73 -16.04 1.77
C PRO A 27 -7.32 -15.09 2.92
N LEU A 28 -6.45 -15.51 3.83
CA LEU A 28 -6.11 -14.77 5.06
C LEU A 28 -4.71 -14.16 5.05
N VAL A 29 -3.80 -14.68 4.22
CA VAL A 29 -2.41 -14.22 4.14
C VAL A 29 -1.91 -14.29 2.71
N SER A 30 -1.12 -13.30 2.30
CA SER A 30 -0.44 -13.32 1.01
C SER A 30 0.85 -12.55 1.10
N VAL A 31 1.87 -13.01 0.38
CA VAL A 31 3.14 -12.31 0.25
C VAL A 31 3.27 -11.90 -1.21
N VAL A 32 3.43 -10.61 -1.43
CA VAL A 32 3.47 -9.99 -2.75
C VAL A 32 4.82 -9.31 -2.94
N ARG A 33 5.44 -9.51 -4.10
CA ARG A 33 6.57 -8.69 -4.52
C ARG A 33 6.04 -7.39 -5.10
N LEU A 34 6.55 -6.26 -4.60
CA LEU A 34 6.14 -4.94 -5.09
C LEU A 34 6.55 -4.71 -6.55
N ASP A 35 7.61 -5.39 -7.00
CA ASP A 35 8.06 -5.38 -8.40
C ASP A 35 6.99 -5.92 -9.37
N ASP A 36 6.07 -6.76 -8.89
CA ASP A 36 5.03 -7.41 -9.69
C ASP A 36 3.74 -6.59 -9.74
N VAL A 37 3.69 -5.45 -9.04
CA VAL A 37 2.51 -4.56 -8.98
C VAL A 37 2.60 -3.54 -10.11
N ASP A 38 1.59 -3.55 -10.98
CA ASP A 38 1.41 -2.51 -11.99
C ASP A 38 0.82 -1.24 -11.34
N LEU A 39 1.70 -0.38 -10.84
CA LEU A 39 1.30 0.84 -10.13
C LEU A 39 0.64 1.88 -11.05
N GLU A 40 0.95 1.86 -12.35
CA GLU A 40 0.37 2.80 -13.32
C GLU A 40 -1.11 2.49 -13.59
N ASN A 41 -1.47 1.20 -13.65
CA ASN A 41 -2.83 0.77 -13.95
C ASN A 41 -3.62 0.31 -12.71
N SER A 42 -2.97 0.17 -11.54
CA SER A 42 -3.64 -0.21 -10.30
C SER A 42 -4.66 0.83 -9.84
N LYS A 43 -5.70 0.37 -9.15
CA LYS A 43 -6.77 1.22 -8.60
C LYS A 43 -6.50 1.64 -7.15
N ILE A 44 -5.23 1.86 -6.78
CA ILE A 44 -4.92 2.34 -5.43
C ILE A 44 -5.31 3.81 -5.33
N VAL A 45 -6.24 4.12 -4.44
CA VAL A 45 -6.60 5.50 -4.10
C VAL A 45 -5.55 6.11 -3.18
N GLN A 46 -5.41 7.44 -3.26
CA GLN A 46 -4.43 8.21 -2.49
C GLN A 46 -4.51 8.01 -0.97
N THR A 47 -5.72 7.72 -0.45
CA THR A 47 -5.95 7.40 0.96
C THR A 47 -6.65 6.06 1.09
N THR A 48 -6.04 5.12 1.79
CA THR A 48 -6.58 3.77 1.97
C THR A 48 -6.51 3.31 3.43
N ALA A 49 -7.33 2.34 3.78
CA ALA A 49 -7.20 1.54 4.99
C ALA A 49 -7.39 0.05 4.66
N PHE A 50 -6.91 -0.81 5.55
CA PHE A 50 -7.06 -2.26 5.44
C PHE A 50 -7.81 -2.77 6.67
N ASN A 51 -8.73 -3.72 6.53
CA ASN A 51 -9.37 -4.40 7.68
C ASN A 51 -8.55 -5.61 8.18
N PHE A 52 -7.30 -5.72 7.74
CA PHE A 52 -6.31 -6.73 8.13
C PHE A 52 -4.96 -6.03 8.36
N TYR A 53 -4.02 -6.74 8.97
CA TYR A 53 -2.66 -6.23 9.16
C TYR A 53 -1.94 -6.18 7.81
N THR A 54 -1.12 -5.15 7.60
CA THR A 54 -0.30 -5.06 6.39
C THR A 54 1.09 -4.61 6.76
N ILE A 55 2.10 -5.29 6.22
CA ILE A 55 3.50 -4.96 6.38
C ILE A 55 4.08 -4.67 5.01
N PHE A 56 4.78 -3.56 4.88
CA PHE A 56 5.55 -3.27 3.67
C PHE A 56 7.01 -3.19 4.01
N LEU A 57 7.84 -3.84 3.20
CA LEU A 57 9.26 -3.60 3.10
C LEU A 57 9.50 -2.94 1.74
N LYS A 58 9.69 -1.63 1.71
CA LYS A 58 9.81 -0.84 0.48
C LYS A 58 11.24 -0.37 0.28
N LYS A 59 11.72 -0.40 -0.96
CA LYS A 59 12.95 0.27 -1.40
C LYS A 59 12.63 1.16 -2.60
N ASN A 60 13.42 2.21 -2.80
CA ASN A 60 13.28 3.16 -3.91
C ASN A 60 11.90 3.83 -3.99
N PHE A 61 11.28 4.09 -2.83
CA PHE A 61 9.99 4.77 -2.76
C PHE A 61 10.19 6.28 -2.86
N ASP A 62 9.86 6.87 -4.00
CA ASP A 62 9.94 8.33 -4.22
C ASP A 62 8.59 8.97 -3.87
N GLY A 63 8.38 9.24 -2.58
CA GLY A 63 7.17 9.88 -2.08
C GLY A 63 7.19 10.08 -0.57
N LYS A 64 6.20 10.82 -0.07
CA LYS A 64 6.01 11.04 1.38
C LYS A 64 4.80 10.26 1.85
N VAL A 65 4.99 9.36 2.80
CA VAL A 65 3.87 8.72 3.50
C VAL A 65 3.55 9.55 4.74
N LYS A 66 2.30 10.01 4.81
CA LYS A 66 1.75 10.62 6.02
C LYS A 66 1.10 9.53 6.85
N TYR A 67 1.56 9.38 8.09
CA TYR A 67 0.97 8.46 9.05
C TYR A 67 0.70 9.21 10.36
N GLY A 68 -0.58 9.24 10.77
CA GLY A 68 -1.04 10.15 11.82
C GLY A 68 -0.78 11.61 11.46
N GLN A 69 -0.03 12.33 12.31
CA GLN A 69 0.31 13.74 12.11
C GLN A 69 1.72 13.98 11.53
N GLN A 70 2.51 12.93 11.30
CA GLN A 70 3.92 13.04 10.89
C GLN A 70 4.16 12.51 9.48
N TYR A 71 5.21 13.04 8.83
CA TYR A 71 5.75 12.53 7.57
C TYR A 71 7.01 11.72 7.88
N TYR A 72 7.13 10.57 7.25
CA TYR A 72 8.29 9.70 7.38
C TYR A 72 9.13 9.75 6.09
N ASP A 73 10.45 9.61 6.24
CA ASP A 73 11.42 9.49 5.16
C ASP A 73 11.62 8.01 4.81
N PHE A 74 11.66 7.68 3.53
CA PHE A 74 11.66 6.32 2.99
C PHE A 74 12.87 6.00 2.10
N ASP A 75 13.87 6.88 2.07
CA ASP A 75 14.96 6.85 1.08
C ASP A 75 15.91 5.63 1.21
N SER A 76 15.99 4.96 2.37
CA SER A 76 17.00 3.93 2.66
C SER A 76 16.47 2.51 2.93
N GLY A 77 15.23 2.23 2.52
CA GLY A 77 14.63 0.91 2.70
C GLY A 77 13.89 0.78 4.02
N THR A 78 12.60 1.08 4.00
CA THR A 78 11.80 1.21 5.22
C THR A 78 10.80 0.08 5.34
N MET A 79 10.64 -0.41 6.57
CA MET A 79 9.58 -1.31 6.95
C MET A 79 8.45 -0.55 7.63
N THR A 80 7.22 -0.67 7.12
CA THR A 80 6.03 -0.05 7.72
C THR A 80 5.03 -1.10 8.12
N PHE A 81 4.41 -0.91 9.29
CA PHE A 81 3.41 -1.81 9.85
C PHE A 81 2.11 -1.05 10.02
N PHE A 82 1.03 -1.62 9.50
CA PHE A 82 -0.31 -1.06 9.61
C PHE A 82 -1.23 -2.07 10.28
N ALA A 83 -1.87 -1.63 11.36
CA ALA A 83 -2.96 -2.36 11.99
C ALA A 83 -4.27 -2.15 11.22
N PRO A 84 -5.26 -3.04 11.38
CA PRO A 84 -6.57 -2.86 10.79
C PRO A 84 -7.16 -1.47 11.10
N LYS A 85 -7.87 -0.90 10.12
CA LYS A 85 -8.58 0.39 10.17
C LYS A 85 -7.69 1.63 10.28
N GLN A 86 -6.37 1.50 10.12
CA GLN A 86 -5.48 2.65 10.04
C GLN A 86 -5.57 3.29 8.65
N LEU A 87 -5.82 4.60 8.62
CA LEU A 87 -5.81 5.39 7.40
C LEU A 87 -4.39 5.76 7.02
N ILE A 88 -4.04 5.49 5.77
CA ILE A 88 -2.73 5.74 5.18
C ILE A 88 -2.94 6.67 3.99
N THR A 89 -2.24 7.80 3.96
CA THR A 89 -2.27 8.71 2.82
C THR A 89 -0.88 8.81 2.22
N VAL A 90 -0.80 8.50 0.93
CA VAL A 90 0.40 8.68 0.12
C VAL A 90 0.34 10.02 -0.58
N GLN A 91 1.36 10.87 -0.41
CA GLN A 91 1.45 12.18 -1.04
C GLN A 91 2.72 12.28 -1.87
N ASP A 92 2.65 13.09 -2.93
CA ASP A 92 3.76 13.39 -3.83
C ASP A 92 4.47 12.15 -4.39
N TYR A 93 3.73 11.04 -4.52
CA TYR A 93 4.28 9.81 -5.08
C TYR A 93 4.55 9.99 -6.56
N LYS A 94 5.82 9.81 -6.94
CA LYS A 94 6.21 9.71 -8.33
C LYS A 94 6.34 8.23 -8.69
N PRO A 95 5.86 7.81 -9.87
CA PRO A 95 6.12 6.47 -10.36
C PRO A 95 7.63 6.25 -10.45
N SER A 96 8.18 5.57 -9.43
CA SER A 96 9.54 5.07 -9.38
C SER A 96 9.49 3.55 -9.44
N LYS A 97 10.63 2.91 -9.68
CA LYS A 97 10.76 1.46 -9.56
C LYS A 97 10.64 1.06 -8.09
N LEU A 98 9.41 0.96 -7.59
CA LEU A 98 9.12 0.52 -6.22
C LEU A 98 9.48 -0.97 -6.11
N GLU A 99 10.42 -1.27 -5.23
CA GLU A 99 10.89 -2.65 -5.02
C GLU A 99 10.56 -3.12 -3.60
N GLY A 100 10.55 -4.43 -3.40
CA GLY A 100 10.44 -5.05 -2.09
C GLY A 100 9.21 -5.94 -1.95
N TRP A 101 8.65 -5.98 -0.75
CA TRP A 101 7.65 -6.98 -0.37
C TRP A 101 6.49 -6.37 0.42
N MET A 102 5.31 -6.94 0.23
CA MET A 102 4.11 -6.69 1.02
C MET A 102 3.63 -8.02 1.61
N LEU A 103 3.26 -8.00 2.89
CA LEU A 103 2.55 -9.07 3.59
C LEU A 103 1.19 -8.55 4.05
#